data_AF-A0A1X7SX55-F1
#
_entry.id   AF-A0A1X7SX55-F1
#
_cell.length_a   1.000
_cell.length_b   1.000
_cell.length_c   1.000
_cell.angle_alpha   90.00
_cell.angle_beta   90.00
_cell.angle_gamma   90.00
#
_symmetry.space_group_name_H-M   'P 1'
#
loop_
_entity.id
_entity.type
_entity.pdbx_description
1 polymer ?
#
loop_
_entity_poly.entity_id
_entity_poly.type
_entity_poly.pdbx_seq_one_letter_code
_entity_poly.pdbx_strand_id
1 'polypeptide(L)'
;MKYTLQETLIQWVRIQPTGLVHFKTKLDGYHYSWNKPHTTVHNLIIGQLWADHEGVVTVTSHQTGDRAVVNWNPHSKSKDNYKQINGEVTTKDGIVIYNLEGRWDKGMDRVDPDGSNRNNLWTAHEPLPDNDRQYGFTLFSMSLNEHDDSVECPTDSRRRPDQRLLEEGQIEEAGEEKVRLEEKQRAARKARDKKKEEWKPRWFTEKFDPDTNTSYHVFDGHYWDAKLNKDYTVCPDIF
;
A
#
# COMPACT_ATOMS: atom_id res chain seq x y z
N MET A 1 18.89 -5.37 24.97
CA MET A 1 17.43 -5.25 24.81
C MET A 1 16.82 -6.41 25.60
N LYS A 2 16.17 -6.14 26.74
CA LYS A 2 15.57 -7.17 27.59
C LYS A 2 14.19 -7.50 27.02
N TYR A 3 13.99 -8.73 26.56
CA TYR A 3 12.67 -9.22 26.18
C TYR A 3 12.07 -9.93 27.39
N THR A 4 10.94 -9.42 27.88
CA THR A 4 10.07 -10.19 28.77
C THR A 4 9.13 -10.97 27.87
N LEU A 5 9.38 -12.28 27.72
CA LEU A 5 8.43 -13.19 27.11
C LEU A 5 7.29 -13.39 28.11
N GLN A 6 6.15 -12.71 27.90
CA GLN A 6 4.88 -13.26 28.35
C GLN A 6 4.47 -14.31 27.32
N GLU A 7 4.28 -15.55 27.73
CA GLU A 7 3.70 -16.65 26.93
C GLU A 7 2.23 -16.35 26.59
N THR A 8 1.99 -15.31 25.82
CA THR A 8 0.75 -15.15 25.05
C THR A 8 1.11 -15.55 23.63
N LEU A 9 0.60 -16.70 23.20
CA LEU A 9 0.56 -17.10 21.79
C LEU A 9 0.23 -15.86 20.96
N ILE A 10 1.11 -15.46 20.05
CA ILE A 10 0.94 -14.25 19.24
C ILE A 10 -0.34 -14.42 18.42
N GLN A 11 -1.43 -13.83 18.90
CA GLN A 11 -2.76 -13.97 18.29
C GLN A 11 -2.94 -13.00 17.12
N TRP A 12 -2.09 -11.97 17.01
CA TRP A 12 -2.20 -10.95 15.99
C TRP A 12 -0.83 -10.35 15.62
N VAL A 13 -0.75 -9.78 14.40
CA VAL A 13 0.36 -8.95 13.94
C VAL A 13 -0.19 -7.61 13.48
N ARG A 14 0.48 -6.52 13.88
CA ARG A 14 0.15 -5.17 13.44
C ARG A 14 1.16 -4.69 12.40
N ILE A 15 0.64 -4.24 11.27
CA ILE A 15 1.35 -3.66 10.15
C ILE A 15 1.18 -2.14 10.24
N GLN A 16 2.30 -1.43 10.32
CA GLN A 16 2.33 0.03 10.40
C GLN A 16 3.03 0.59 9.16
N PRO A 17 2.27 0.99 8.12
CA PRO A 17 2.87 1.57 6.93
C PRO A 17 3.58 2.88 7.29
N THR A 18 4.83 3.02 6.86
CA THR A 18 5.60 4.26 7.03
C THR A 18 5.57 5.11 5.75
N GLY A 19 5.87 6.40 5.91
CA GLY A 19 5.88 7.38 4.82
C GLY A 19 4.49 7.92 4.47
N LEU A 20 4.48 9.16 3.99
CA LEU A 20 3.28 9.82 3.50
C LEU A 20 2.98 9.41 2.06
N VAL A 21 1.71 9.46 1.69
CA VAL A 21 1.29 9.49 0.30
C VAL A 21 1.23 10.94 -0.15
N HIS A 22 1.70 11.22 -1.36
CA HIS A 22 1.63 12.53 -1.99
C HIS A 22 0.78 12.45 -3.25
N PHE A 23 -0.18 13.35 -3.39
CA PHE A 23 -0.96 13.55 -4.61
C PHE A 23 -0.74 14.97 -5.09
N LYS A 24 -0.04 15.11 -6.21
CA LYS A 24 0.26 16.40 -6.85
C LYS A 24 -0.45 16.47 -8.20
N THR A 25 -1.33 17.44 -8.38
CA THR A 25 -2.01 17.64 -9.66
C THR A 25 -1.11 18.39 -10.62
N LYS A 26 -1.10 17.97 -11.90
CA LYS A 26 -0.18 18.54 -12.90
C LYS A 26 -0.65 19.90 -13.44
N LEU A 27 -1.95 20.15 -13.48
CA LEU A 27 -2.54 21.30 -14.16
C LEU A 27 -2.58 22.55 -13.27
N ASP A 28 -3.05 22.38 -12.05
CA ASP A 28 -3.30 23.45 -11.08
C ASP A 28 -2.34 23.41 -9.88
N GLY A 29 -1.43 22.43 -9.82
CA GLY A 29 -0.32 22.39 -8.88
C GLY A 29 -0.72 22.17 -7.42
N TYR A 30 -1.93 21.66 -7.18
CA TYR A 30 -2.37 21.27 -5.84
C TYR A 30 -1.55 20.09 -5.34
N HIS A 31 -1.28 20.08 -4.04
CA HIS A 31 -0.52 19.09 -3.34
C HIS A 31 -1.29 18.68 -2.09
N TYR A 32 -1.64 17.41 -2.06
CA TYR A 32 -2.25 16.76 -0.91
C TYR A 32 -1.29 15.72 -0.37
N SER A 33 -1.26 15.58 0.95
CA SER A 33 -0.58 14.45 1.58
C SER A 33 -1.40 13.81 2.68
N TRP A 34 -1.23 12.50 2.87
CA TRP A 34 -1.86 11.77 3.98
C TRP A 34 -1.02 10.60 4.46
N ASN A 35 -1.24 10.23 5.72
CA ASN A 35 -0.75 8.99 6.31
C ASN A 35 -1.71 7.83 6.02
N LYS A 36 -1.27 6.58 6.22
CA LYS A 36 -2.08 5.37 6.01
C LYS A 36 -2.59 4.84 7.36
N PRO A 37 -3.75 4.17 7.41
CA PRO A 37 -4.18 3.50 8.63
C PRO A 37 -3.25 2.33 8.95
N HIS A 38 -3.21 1.91 10.20
CA HIS A 38 -2.56 0.66 10.59
C HIS A 38 -3.46 -0.52 10.25
N THR A 39 -2.87 -1.67 9.95
CA THR A 39 -3.62 -2.92 9.73
C THR A 39 -3.27 -3.90 10.84
N THR A 40 -4.25 -4.51 11.47
CA THR A 40 -4.03 -5.61 12.41
C THR A 40 -4.62 -6.89 11.82
N VAL A 41 -3.79 -7.92 11.71
CA VAL A 41 -4.19 -9.26 11.27
C VAL A 41 -4.34 -10.13 12.50
N HIS A 42 -5.54 -10.65 12.72
CA HIS A 42 -5.93 -11.44 13.88
C HIS A 42 -5.98 -12.93 13.56
N ASN A 43 -5.96 -13.76 14.61
CA ASN A 43 -6.09 -15.21 14.56
C ASN A 43 -4.99 -15.91 13.75
N LEU A 44 -3.74 -15.48 13.90
CA LEU A 44 -2.60 -16.05 13.15
C LEU A 44 -2.31 -17.53 13.48
N ILE A 45 -2.72 -18.00 14.65
CA ILE A 45 -2.44 -19.37 15.12
C ILE A 45 -3.72 -20.22 15.18
N ILE A 46 -4.82 -19.67 15.69
CA ILE A 46 -6.08 -20.38 15.92
C ILE A 46 -7.25 -19.53 15.43
N GLY A 47 -8.12 -20.15 14.62
CA GLY A 47 -9.34 -19.54 14.10
C GLY A 47 -9.23 -19.04 12.66
N GLN A 48 -10.30 -18.46 12.14
CA GLN A 48 -10.29 -17.83 10.82
C GLN A 48 -9.52 -16.52 10.88
N LEU A 49 -8.55 -16.36 9.98
CA LEU A 49 -7.76 -15.15 9.82
C LEU A 49 -8.65 -13.99 9.35
N TRP A 50 -8.50 -12.82 9.95
CA TRP A 50 -9.18 -11.60 9.50
C TRP A 50 -8.30 -10.39 9.76
N ALA A 51 -8.52 -9.34 8.99
CA ALA A 51 -7.78 -8.09 9.08
C ALA A 51 -8.71 -6.92 9.35
N ASP A 52 -8.22 -5.96 10.13
CA ASP A 52 -8.91 -4.72 10.43
C ASP A 52 -7.96 -3.53 10.30
N HIS A 53 -8.54 -2.35 10.10
CA HIS A 53 -7.81 -1.10 9.93
C HIS A 53 -8.16 -0.13 11.04
N GLU A 54 -7.13 0.50 11.62
CA GLU A 54 -7.31 1.45 12.71
C GLU A 54 -6.40 2.66 12.62
N GLY A 55 -6.84 3.74 13.25
CA GLY A 55 -6.08 4.98 13.38
C GLY A 55 -6.79 6.17 12.76
N VAL A 56 -6.08 7.29 12.71
CA VAL A 56 -6.60 8.53 12.12
C VAL A 56 -5.82 8.80 10.85
N VAL A 57 -6.51 8.86 9.71
CA VAL A 57 -5.94 9.29 8.43
C VAL A 57 -6.27 10.76 8.25
N THR A 58 -5.26 11.59 8.06
CA THR A 58 -5.48 13.01 7.77
C THR A 58 -4.95 13.37 6.39
N VAL A 59 -5.86 13.73 5.49
CA VAL A 59 -5.52 14.35 4.21
C VAL A 59 -5.38 15.85 4.43
N THR A 60 -4.26 16.43 4.03
CA THR A 60 -4.00 17.88 4.13
C THR A 60 -3.81 18.45 2.73
N SER A 61 -4.54 19.51 2.41
CA SER A 61 -4.28 20.38 1.26
C SER A 61 -3.22 21.41 1.65
N HIS A 62 -2.06 21.38 1.02
CA HIS A 62 -0.95 22.28 1.37
C HIS A 62 -1.13 23.70 0.80
N GLN A 63 -1.95 23.85 -0.23
CA GLN A 63 -2.27 25.13 -0.86
C GLN A 63 -3.32 25.91 -0.06
N THR A 64 -4.39 25.23 0.37
CA THR A 64 -5.53 25.90 1.03
C THR A 64 -5.50 25.79 2.54
N GLY A 65 -4.82 24.78 3.08
CA GLY A 65 -4.84 24.45 4.51
C GLY A 65 -6.06 23.62 4.92
N ASP A 66 -6.94 23.28 3.97
CA ASP A 66 -8.10 22.42 4.24
C ASP A 66 -7.65 20.99 4.58
N ARG A 67 -8.45 20.31 5.40
CA ARG A 67 -8.11 18.98 5.93
C ARG A 67 -9.30 18.05 5.84
N ALA A 68 -9.07 16.78 5.55
CA ALA A 68 -10.02 15.72 5.80
C ALA A 68 -9.45 14.79 6.88
N VAL A 69 -10.11 14.69 8.03
CA VAL A 69 -9.69 13.84 9.14
C VAL A 69 -10.65 12.67 9.23
N VAL A 70 -10.16 11.46 8.95
CA VAL A 70 -10.96 10.22 8.90
C VAL A 70 -10.49 9.26 9.98
N ASN A 71 -11.39 8.90 10.88
CA ASN A 71 -11.22 7.90 11.92
C ASN A 71 -11.54 6.50 11.36
N TRP A 72 -10.55 5.63 11.44
CA TRP A 72 -10.65 4.20 11.18
C TRP A 72 -10.82 3.50 12.52
N ASN A 73 -12.05 3.06 12.79
CA ASN A 73 -12.39 2.55 14.11
C ASN A 73 -12.08 1.05 14.19
N PRO A 74 -11.26 0.60 15.16
CA PRO A 74 -10.98 -0.81 15.32
C PRO A 74 -12.23 -1.58 15.76
N HIS A 75 -12.31 -2.84 15.36
CA HIS A 75 -13.34 -3.81 15.72
C HIS A 75 -13.59 -3.85 17.23
N SER A 76 -12.55 -3.69 18.06
CA SER A 76 -12.67 -3.67 19.52
C SER A 76 -13.55 -2.54 20.06
N LYS A 77 -13.59 -1.40 19.36
CA LYS A 77 -14.41 -0.22 19.70
C LYS A 77 -15.73 -0.18 18.96
N SER A 78 -15.81 -0.85 17.81
CA SER A 78 -16.97 -0.81 16.91
C SER A 78 -17.63 -2.17 16.77
N LYS A 79 -17.81 -2.93 17.86
CA LYS A 79 -18.35 -4.32 17.84
C LYS A 79 -19.46 -4.54 16.80
N ASP A 80 -20.54 -3.78 16.90
CA ASP A 80 -21.70 -3.88 15.99
C ASP A 80 -21.51 -3.10 14.67
N ASN A 81 -20.49 -2.25 14.59
CA ASN A 81 -20.17 -1.38 13.46
C ASN A 81 -18.76 -1.68 12.90
N TYR A 82 -18.41 -2.96 12.77
CA TYR A 82 -17.13 -3.38 12.23
C TYR A 82 -16.89 -2.75 10.85
N LYS A 83 -15.65 -2.26 10.62
CA LYS A 83 -15.20 -1.59 9.40
C LYS A 83 -15.73 -0.17 9.16
N GLN A 84 -16.42 0.41 10.14
CA GLN A 84 -16.95 1.76 10.02
C GLN A 84 -15.83 2.81 10.04
N ILE A 85 -15.94 3.76 9.12
CA ILE A 85 -15.12 4.95 9.05
C ILE A 85 -16.02 6.18 9.15
N ASN A 86 -15.55 7.18 9.87
CA ASN A 86 -16.20 8.49 9.97
C ASN A 86 -15.16 9.59 9.91
N GLY A 87 -15.51 10.76 9.45
CA GLY A 87 -14.59 11.86 9.36
C GLY A 87 -15.25 13.18 9.04
N GLU A 88 -14.43 14.21 8.96
CA GLU A 88 -14.87 15.56 8.66
C GLU A 88 -13.87 16.19 7.68
N VAL A 89 -14.41 16.96 6.75
CA VAL A 89 -13.65 17.87 5.89
C VAL A 89 -13.80 19.27 6.43
N THR A 90 -12.69 19.90 6.81
CA THR A 90 -12.66 21.22 7.41
C THR A 90 -11.81 22.19 6.59
N THR A 91 -12.22 23.45 6.59
CA THR A 91 -11.36 24.55 6.15
C THR A 91 -10.15 24.70 7.07
N LYS A 92 -9.14 25.48 6.65
CA LYS A 92 -8.02 25.90 7.51
C LYS A 92 -8.46 26.55 8.83
N ASP A 93 -9.64 27.19 8.84
CA ASP A 93 -10.19 27.91 9.99
C ASP A 93 -11.03 26.98 10.90
N GLY A 94 -11.08 25.68 10.60
CA GLY A 94 -11.80 24.67 11.38
C GLY A 94 -13.30 24.57 11.08
N ILE A 95 -13.80 25.32 10.08
CA ILE A 95 -15.20 25.23 9.65
C ILE A 95 -15.42 23.89 8.94
N VAL A 96 -16.38 23.09 9.42
CA VAL A 96 -16.79 21.83 8.79
C VAL A 96 -17.55 22.11 7.50
N ILE A 97 -17.03 21.58 6.39
CA ILE A 97 -17.62 21.67 5.05
C ILE A 97 -18.48 20.43 4.79
N TYR A 98 -17.98 19.24 5.15
CA TYR A 98 -18.68 17.96 4.98
C TYR A 98 -18.33 17.00 6.11
N ASN A 99 -19.28 16.15 6.47
CA ASN A 99 -19.03 14.92 7.19
C ASN A 99 -18.77 13.78 6.19
N LEU A 100 -17.93 12.83 6.56
CA LEU A 100 -17.62 11.62 5.82
C LEU A 100 -18.11 10.43 6.61
N GLU A 101 -18.91 9.57 5.99
CA GLU A 101 -19.49 8.40 6.65
C GLU A 101 -19.43 7.20 5.72
N GLY A 102 -19.04 6.05 6.25
CA GLY A 102 -19.10 4.82 5.47
C GLY A 102 -18.46 3.61 6.12
N ARG A 103 -18.15 2.65 5.27
CA ARG A 103 -17.39 1.45 5.62
C ARG A 103 -16.31 1.23 4.58
N TRP A 104 -15.08 1.01 5.03
CA TRP A 104 -13.94 0.90 4.12
C TRP A 104 -14.03 -0.30 3.15
N ASP A 105 -14.88 -1.29 3.44
CA ASP A 105 -15.11 -2.45 2.58
C ASP A 105 -16.35 -2.33 1.67
N LYS A 106 -17.12 -1.25 1.77
CA LYS A 106 -18.38 -1.11 1.02
C LYS A 106 -18.55 0.23 0.32
N GLY A 107 -18.21 1.34 0.96
CA GLY A 107 -18.45 2.64 0.37
C GLY A 107 -18.19 3.79 1.33
N MET A 108 -18.14 4.99 0.76
CA MET A 108 -18.01 6.24 1.48
C MET A 108 -18.96 7.27 0.88
N ASP A 109 -19.69 7.96 1.76
CA ASP A 109 -20.53 9.09 1.40
C ASP A 109 -19.97 10.38 2.02
N ARG A 110 -20.20 11.50 1.35
CA ARG A 110 -20.20 12.81 2.01
C ARG A 110 -21.61 13.16 2.45
N VAL A 111 -21.71 13.80 3.60
CA VAL A 111 -22.94 14.29 4.19
C VAL A 111 -22.75 15.76 4.52
N ASP A 112 -23.73 16.60 4.19
CA ASP A 112 -23.70 18.01 4.58
C ASP A 112 -23.71 18.14 6.12
N PRO A 113 -23.14 19.21 6.71
CA PRO A 113 -23.03 19.34 8.17
C PRO A 113 -24.36 19.28 8.92
N ASP A 114 -25.45 19.69 8.27
CA ASP A 114 -26.82 19.65 8.80
C ASP A 114 -27.55 18.31 8.53
N GLY A 115 -26.91 17.37 7.84
CA GLY A 115 -27.48 16.08 7.46
C GLY A 115 -28.47 16.12 6.29
N SER A 116 -28.67 17.28 5.65
CA SER A 116 -29.71 17.47 4.64
C SER A 116 -29.44 16.72 3.33
N ASN A 117 -28.18 16.67 2.89
CA ASN A 117 -27.79 15.98 1.66
C ASN A 117 -26.74 14.92 1.93
N ARG A 118 -26.90 13.77 1.26
CA ARG A 118 -25.95 12.66 1.22
C ARG A 118 -25.58 12.38 -0.23
N ASN A 119 -24.29 12.32 -0.53
CA ASN A 119 -23.78 11.99 -1.85
C ASN A 119 -22.73 10.89 -1.76
N ASN A 120 -22.91 9.83 -2.56
CA ASN A 120 -21.93 8.76 -2.65
C ASN A 120 -20.64 9.25 -3.32
N LEU A 121 -19.50 9.06 -2.64
CA LEU A 121 -18.17 9.38 -3.15
C LEU A 121 -17.50 8.15 -3.77
N TRP A 122 -17.74 6.99 -3.15
CA TRP A 122 -17.11 5.74 -3.56
C TRP A 122 -17.97 4.54 -3.14
N THR A 123 -17.96 3.51 -3.98
CA THR A 123 -18.57 2.20 -3.73
C THR A 123 -17.55 1.13 -4.07
N ALA A 124 -17.38 0.14 -3.18
CA ALA A 124 -16.51 -0.99 -3.42
C ALA A 124 -17.03 -1.85 -4.57
N HIS A 125 -16.13 -2.41 -5.38
CA HIS A 125 -16.51 -3.45 -6.32
C HIS A 125 -16.91 -4.72 -5.56
N GLU A 126 -17.96 -5.38 -6.04
CA GLU A 126 -18.37 -6.66 -5.45
C GLU A 126 -17.28 -7.73 -5.70
N PRO A 127 -17.04 -8.62 -4.73
CA PRO A 127 -16.13 -9.76 -4.91
C PRO A 127 -16.53 -10.61 -6.11
N LEU A 128 -15.54 -11.19 -6.80
CA LEU A 128 -15.80 -12.18 -7.84
C LEU A 128 -16.38 -13.46 -7.21
N PRO A 129 -17.21 -14.22 -7.94
CA PRO A 129 -17.58 -15.58 -7.53
C PRO A 129 -16.33 -16.42 -7.26
N ASP A 130 -16.36 -17.23 -6.21
CA ASP A 130 -15.28 -18.14 -5.79
C ASP A 130 -13.91 -17.46 -5.53
N ASN A 131 -13.87 -16.16 -5.24
CA ASN A 131 -12.60 -15.47 -4.97
C ASN A 131 -11.86 -16.01 -3.74
N ASP A 132 -12.55 -16.70 -2.83
CA ASP A 132 -11.99 -17.43 -1.69
C ASP A 132 -11.05 -18.56 -2.13
N ARG A 133 -11.27 -19.13 -3.32
CA ARG A 133 -10.37 -20.10 -3.97
C ARG A 133 -9.18 -19.44 -4.66
N GLN A 134 -9.20 -18.12 -4.79
CA GLN A 134 -8.18 -17.31 -5.48
C GLN A 134 -7.61 -16.24 -4.53
N TYR A 135 -7.23 -16.66 -3.32
CA TYR A 135 -6.57 -15.82 -2.31
C TYR A 135 -7.37 -14.58 -1.88
N GLY A 136 -8.68 -14.55 -2.12
CA GLY A 136 -9.55 -13.39 -1.85
C GLY A 136 -9.30 -12.22 -2.80
N PHE A 137 -8.71 -12.45 -3.97
CA PHE A 137 -8.35 -11.39 -4.90
C PHE A 137 -9.56 -10.65 -5.48
N THR A 138 -9.34 -9.38 -5.78
CA THR A 138 -10.22 -8.57 -6.63
C THR A 138 -9.87 -8.81 -8.10
N LEU A 139 -10.77 -8.47 -9.02
CA LEU A 139 -10.46 -8.49 -10.46
C LEU A 139 -9.22 -7.66 -10.80
N PHE A 140 -9.07 -6.50 -10.15
CA PHE A 140 -7.87 -5.67 -10.30
C PHE A 140 -6.61 -6.43 -9.85
N SER A 141 -6.63 -7.05 -8.67
CA SER A 141 -5.50 -7.83 -8.15
C SER A 141 -5.09 -8.98 -9.08
N MET A 142 -6.06 -9.69 -9.66
CA MET A 142 -5.78 -10.77 -10.61
C MET A 142 -5.06 -10.26 -11.87
N SER A 143 -5.39 -9.06 -12.35
CA SER A 143 -4.77 -8.46 -13.54
C SER A 143 -3.32 -7.99 -13.32
N LEU A 144 -2.89 -7.80 -12.06
CA LEU A 144 -1.57 -7.20 -11.78
C LEU A 144 -0.40 -8.06 -12.24
N ASN A 145 -0.54 -9.40 -12.15
CA ASN A 145 0.51 -10.35 -12.50
C ASN A 145 0.18 -11.20 -13.73
N GLU A 146 -0.80 -10.79 -14.52
CA GLU A 146 -1.09 -11.42 -15.82
C GLU A 146 0.16 -11.39 -16.71
N HIS A 147 0.46 -12.51 -17.37
CA HIS A 147 1.63 -12.59 -18.24
C HIS A 147 1.47 -11.69 -19.48
N ASP A 148 2.47 -10.87 -19.75
CA ASP A 148 2.48 -9.92 -20.87
C ASP A 148 3.86 -9.96 -21.54
N ASP A 149 3.90 -10.51 -22.75
CA ASP A 149 5.12 -10.63 -23.55
C ASP A 149 5.76 -9.27 -23.89
N SER A 150 5.00 -8.17 -23.78
CA SER A 150 5.54 -6.81 -23.98
C SER A 150 6.37 -6.30 -22.79
N VAL A 151 6.39 -7.02 -21.67
CA VAL A 151 7.14 -6.66 -20.46
C VAL A 151 8.59 -7.16 -20.55
N GLU A 152 9.43 -6.32 -21.13
CA GLU A 152 10.84 -6.62 -21.38
C GLU A 152 11.77 -6.26 -20.21
N CYS A 153 11.33 -5.42 -19.27
CA CYS A 153 12.16 -5.01 -18.13
C CYS A 153 12.53 -6.23 -17.26
N PRO A 154 13.83 -6.58 -17.10
CA PRO A 154 14.23 -7.81 -16.42
C PRO A 154 13.93 -7.83 -14.92
N THR A 155 13.65 -6.67 -14.33
CA THR A 155 13.33 -6.53 -12.90
C THR A 155 11.83 -6.41 -12.63
N ASP A 156 10.97 -6.56 -13.65
CA ASP A 156 9.52 -6.50 -13.48
C ASP A 156 9.02 -7.73 -12.71
N SER A 157 8.13 -7.53 -11.73
CA SER A 157 7.63 -8.61 -10.87
C SER A 157 6.91 -9.72 -11.64
N ARG A 158 6.34 -9.46 -12.82
CA ARG A 158 5.70 -10.51 -13.65
C ARG A 158 6.67 -11.57 -14.14
N ARG A 159 7.97 -11.24 -14.16
CA ARG A 159 9.06 -12.14 -14.54
C ARG A 159 9.70 -12.83 -13.33
N ARG A 160 9.18 -12.59 -12.13
CA ARG A 160 9.70 -13.18 -10.91
C ARG A 160 9.31 -14.67 -10.85
N PRO A 161 10.26 -15.60 -10.93
CA PRO A 161 9.97 -17.00 -11.26
C PRO A 161 9.28 -17.78 -10.14
N ASP A 162 9.65 -17.57 -8.87
CA ASP A 162 8.97 -18.20 -7.72
C ASP A 162 7.48 -17.84 -7.66
N GLN A 163 7.14 -16.58 -7.94
CA GLN A 163 5.75 -16.12 -7.99
C GLN A 163 4.98 -16.71 -9.18
N ARG A 164 5.60 -16.84 -10.36
CA ARG A 164 4.98 -17.47 -11.53
C ARG A 164 4.68 -18.94 -11.28
N LEU A 165 5.64 -19.69 -10.76
CA LEU A 165 5.48 -21.11 -10.40
C LEU A 165 4.34 -21.30 -9.38
N LEU A 166 4.25 -20.41 -8.38
CA LEU A 166 3.16 -20.45 -7.40
C LEU A 166 1.79 -20.21 -8.05
N GLU A 167 1.69 -19.26 -8.97
CA GLU A 167 0.44 -18.98 -9.72
C GLU A 167 0.02 -20.15 -10.63
N GLU A 168 0.99 -20.92 -11.14
CA GLU A 168 0.77 -22.13 -11.95
C GLU A 168 0.51 -23.39 -11.10
N GLY A 169 0.55 -23.26 -9.76
CA GLY A 169 0.31 -24.37 -8.82
C GLY A 169 1.52 -25.29 -8.60
N GLN A 170 2.70 -24.91 -9.08
CA GLN A 170 3.97 -25.63 -8.90
C GLN A 170 4.62 -25.24 -7.56
N ILE A 171 4.03 -25.74 -6.46
CA ILE A 171 4.34 -25.28 -5.09
C ILE A 171 5.77 -25.63 -4.66
N GLU A 172 6.26 -26.81 -5.01
CA GLU A 172 7.60 -27.28 -4.61
C GLU A 172 8.68 -26.47 -5.33
N GLU A 173 8.57 -26.35 -6.66
CA GLU A 173 9.48 -25.57 -7.49
C GLU A 173 9.47 -24.09 -7.12
N ALA A 174 8.30 -23.52 -6.81
CA ALA A 174 8.20 -22.15 -6.29
C ALA A 174 8.98 -21.97 -4.99
N GLY A 175 8.95 -22.98 -4.10
CA GLY A 175 9.69 -23.00 -2.85
C GLY A 175 11.21 -22.99 -3.06
N GLU A 176 11.71 -23.86 -3.95
CA GLU A 176 13.13 -23.93 -4.30
C GLU A 176 13.62 -22.63 -4.93
N GLU A 177 12.84 -22.09 -5.88
CA GLU A 177 13.17 -20.88 -6.60
C GLU A 177 13.19 -19.66 -5.68
N LYS A 178 12.24 -19.58 -4.73
CA LYS A 178 12.25 -18.55 -3.69
C LYS A 178 13.54 -18.56 -2.89
N VAL A 179 14.01 -19.74 -2.47
CA VAL A 179 15.28 -19.87 -1.73
C VAL A 179 16.45 -19.38 -2.59
N ARG A 180 16.52 -19.79 -3.85
CA ARG A 180 17.57 -19.37 -4.79
C ARG A 180 17.62 -17.84 -4.95
N LEU A 181 16.45 -17.20 -5.11
CA LEU A 181 16.33 -15.73 -5.23
C LEU A 181 16.78 -15.00 -3.95
N GLU A 182 16.32 -15.46 -2.78
CA GLU A 182 16.69 -14.86 -1.50
C GLU A 182 18.19 -15.04 -1.19
N GLU A 183 18.79 -16.15 -1.60
CA GLU A 183 20.24 -16.37 -1.51
C GLU A 183 21.04 -15.47 -2.44
N LYS A 184 20.60 -15.33 -3.71
CA LYS A 184 21.19 -14.39 -4.68
C LYS A 184 21.15 -12.96 -4.15
N GLN A 185 20.02 -12.52 -3.60
CA GLN A 185 19.87 -11.21 -2.98
C GLN A 185 20.79 -11.03 -1.76
N ARG A 186 20.86 -12.02 -0.87
CA ARG A 186 21.74 -12.01 0.31
C ARG A 186 23.22 -11.93 -0.09
N ALA A 187 23.64 -12.69 -1.10
CA ALA A 187 25.01 -12.67 -1.61
C ALA A 187 25.35 -11.31 -2.24
N ALA A 188 24.46 -10.77 -3.07
CA ALA A 188 24.65 -9.45 -3.70
C ALA A 188 24.76 -8.33 -2.65
N ARG A 189 23.97 -8.38 -1.57
CA ARG A 189 24.09 -7.44 -0.45
C ARG A 189 25.45 -7.57 0.24
N LYS A 190 25.87 -8.77 0.61
CA LYS A 190 27.18 -9.01 1.25
C LYS A 190 28.35 -8.50 0.39
N ALA A 191 28.25 -8.69 -0.93
CA ALA A 191 29.27 -8.21 -1.86
C ALA A 191 29.36 -6.68 -1.89
N ARG A 192 28.21 -5.98 -1.93
CA ARG A 192 28.16 -4.50 -1.83
C ARG A 192 28.72 -4.00 -0.50
N ASP A 193 28.32 -4.61 0.61
CA ASP A 193 28.78 -4.24 1.96
C ASP A 193 30.32 -4.37 2.07
N LYS A 194 30.89 -5.46 1.52
CA LYS A 194 32.35 -5.67 1.49
C LYS A 194 33.09 -4.59 0.70
N LYS A 195 32.48 -4.10 -0.38
CA LYS A 195 33.03 -3.03 -1.22
C LYS A 195 32.72 -1.62 -0.69
N LYS A 196 31.91 -1.50 0.37
CA LYS A 196 31.35 -0.24 0.87
C LYS A 196 30.62 0.55 -0.22
N GLU A 197 29.96 -0.17 -1.13
CA GLU A 197 29.14 0.41 -2.19
C GLU A 197 27.71 0.62 -1.70
N GLU A 198 27.21 1.84 -1.82
CA GLU A 198 25.81 2.14 -1.52
C GLU A 198 24.88 1.66 -2.63
N TRP A 199 23.74 1.09 -2.23
CA TRP A 199 22.68 0.76 -3.18
C TRP A 199 21.97 2.02 -3.66
N LYS A 200 21.80 2.15 -4.97
CA LYS A 200 21.05 3.25 -5.60
C LYS A 200 19.83 2.70 -6.34
N PRO A 201 18.61 3.17 -6.09
CA PRO A 201 17.47 2.86 -6.95
C PRO A 201 17.72 3.34 -8.39
N ARG A 202 17.09 2.70 -9.39
CA ARG A 202 17.33 3.00 -10.82
C ARG A 202 16.36 3.99 -11.44
N TRP A 203 15.14 4.05 -10.90
CA TRP A 203 14.02 4.80 -11.48
C TRP A 203 13.47 5.88 -10.55
N PHE A 204 14.08 6.02 -9.36
CA PHE A 204 13.64 6.92 -8.32
C PHE A 204 14.85 7.56 -7.64
N THR A 205 14.67 8.82 -7.24
CA THR A 205 15.65 9.56 -6.44
C THR A 205 15.00 10.10 -5.18
N GLU A 206 15.75 10.18 -4.10
CA GLU A 206 15.26 10.82 -2.87
C GLU A 206 15.18 12.34 -3.08
N LYS A 207 14.05 12.93 -2.68
CA LYS A 207 13.86 14.37 -2.59
C LYS A 207 13.20 14.74 -1.27
N PHE A 208 13.52 15.94 -0.80
CA PHE A 208 12.88 16.54 0.35
C PHE A 208 11.62 17.31 -0.08
N ASP A 209 10.51 17.09 0.61
CA ASP A 209 9.27 17.82 0.43
C ASP A 209 9.16 18.94 1.48
N PRO A 210 9.11 20.22 1.07
CA PRO A 210 9.04 21.34 2.01
C PRO A 210 7.69 21.43 2.72
N ASP A 211 6.60 20.98 2.08
CA ASP A 211 5.25 21.06 2.63
C ASP A 211 5.06 20.09 3.80
N THR A 212 5.62 18.87 3.71
CA THR A 212 5.53 17.87 4.78
C THR A 212 6.77 17.79 5.66
N ASN A 213 7.87 18.46 5.30
CA ASN A 213 9.17 18.36 5.97
C ASN A 213 9.69 16.90 6.05
N THR A 214 9.50 16.12 4.98
CA THR A 214 9.92 14.71 4.90
C THR A 214 10.61 14.40 3.58
N SER A 215 11.52 13.43 3.58
CA SER A 215 12.07 12.86 2.35
C SER A 215 11.13 11.81 1.75
N TYR A 216 11.05 11.78 0.42
CA TYR A 216 10.31 10.78 -0.34
C TYR A 216 11.05 10.42 -1.63
N HIS A 217 10.78 9.24 -2.16
CA HIS A 217 11.34 8.80 -3.44
C HIS A 217 10.44 9.29 -4.58
N VAL A 218 10.98 10.13 -5.46
CA VAL A 218 10.29 10.64 -6.64
C VAL A 218 10.77 9.93 -7.89
N PHE A 219 9.85 9.65 -8.81
CA PHE A 219 10.18 9.15 -10.14
C PHE A 219 11.16 10.10 -10.83
N ASP A 220 12.25 9.56 -11.35
CA ASP A 220 13.33 10.37 -11.95
C ASP A 220 13.12 10.71 -13.42
N GLY A 221 12.13 10.11 -14.09
CA GLY A 221 11.80 10.36 -15.49
C GLY A 221 12.20 9.25 -16.46
N HIS A 222 13.14 8.37 -16.11
CA HIS A 222 13.88 7.60 -17.12
C HIS A 222 13.31 6.22 -17.45
N TYR A 223 12.41 5.67 -16.60
CA TYR A 223 11.86 4.32 -16.84
C TYR A 223 11.10 4.21 -18.16
N TRP A 224 10.30 5.24 -18.50
CA TRP A 224 9.49 5.19 -19.72
C TRP A 224 10.33 5.37 -20.98
N ASP A 225 11.40 6.15 -20.92
CA ASP A 225 12.39 6.27 -22.01
C ASP A 225 13.15 4.95 -22.20
N ALA A 226 13.56 4.31 -21.10
CA ALA A 226 14.16 2.97 -21.12
C ALA A 226 13.21 1.94 -21.75
N LYS A 227 11.91 1.98 -21.40
CA LYS A 227 10.89 1.11 -22.00
C LYS A 227 10.71 1.37 -23.49
N LEU A 228 10.66 2.63 -23.92
CA LEU A 228 10.50 2.98 -25.33
C LEU A 228 11.68 2.51 -26.19
N ASN A 229 12.90 2.64 -25.65
CA ASN A 229 14.13 2.28 -26.34
C ASN A 229 14.57 0.83 -26.11
N LYS A 230 13.85 0.07 -25.27
CA LYS A 230 14.21 -1.29 -24.83
C LYS A 230 15.60 -1.37 -24.18
N ASP A 231 16.03 -0.29 -23.54
CA ASP A 231 17.32 -0.19 -22.88
C ASP A 231 17.18 -0.34 -21.36
N TYR A 232 17.47 -1.55 -20.88
CA TYR A 232 17.47 -1.87 -19.45
C TYR A 232 18.88 -2.15 -18.92
N THR A 233 19.93 -1.61 -19.55
CA THR A 233 21.32 -1.82 -19.14
C THR A 233 21.60 -1.36 -17.70
N VAL A 234 20.81 -0.42 -17.18
CA VAL A 234 20.88 0.04 -15.79
C VAL A 234 20.26 -0.94 -14.79
N CYS A 235 19.41 -1.87 -15.26
CA CYS A 235 18.74 -2.84 -14.40
C CYS A 235 19.72 -3.92 -13.93
N PRO A 236 19.74 -4.22 -12.62
CA PRO A 236 20.49 -5.35 -12.11
C PRO A 236 19.82 -6.68 -12.45
N ASP A 237 20.63 -7.73 -12.53
CA ASP A 237 20.16 -9.11 -12.58
C ASP A 237 19.74 -9.58 -11.16
N ILE A 238 18.43 -9.71 -10.95
CA ILE A 238 17.85 -10.00 -9.62
C ILE A 238 17.04 -11.30 -9.56
N PHE A 239 16.80 -11.96 -10.70
CA PHE A 239 16.16 -13.27 -10.75
C PHE A 239 17.22 -14.33 -11.02
#